data_AF-A0A937P8B1-F1
#
_entry.id   AF-A0A937P8B1-F1
#
_cell.length_a   1.000
_cell.length_b   1.000
_cell.length_c   1.000
_cell.angle_alpha   90.00
_cell.angle_beta   90.00
_cell.angle_gamma   90.00
#
_symmetry.space_group_name_H-M   'P 1'
#
loop_
_entity.id
_entity.type
_entity.pdbx_description
1 polymer ?
#
loop_
_entity_poly.entity_id
_entity_poly.type
_entity_poly.pdbx_seq_one_letter_code
_entity_poly.pdbx_strand_id
1 'polypeptide(L)'
;MRTLIVPAILTIFIFLSSHAQDDESLVEISRETFAKEGNIFVRLEDGKERQLTFTLSDEKPNLIDSRDLVIFVRNEKVVQEQKEYYRKKIMTVGINDFLEKEISSQKPYKDGVNNTTEIIRVDNPSVSSDGNYLFFLANHTSTTSQLIKLEISSGKWILLFSAEEYELLNSGLFKDYFLIGRNEPGAAGQMIYYYLVDQTGKKVKEFNSKESMNQFKQLIQQ
;
A
#
# COMPACT_ATOMS: atom_id res chain seq x y z
N MET A 1 20.64 -50.08 63.65
CA MET A 1 19.46 -49.51 64.32
C MET A 1 19.93 -48.26 65.08
N ARG A 2 19.21 -47.14 64.91
CA ARG A 2 19.41 -45.81 65.54
C ARG A 2 20.48 -44.87 64.95
N THR A 3 19.97 -44.02 64.08
CA THR A 3 20.32 -42.63 63.78
C THR A 3 20.55 -41.78 65.04
N LEU A 4 21.52 -40.87 65.00
CA LEU A 4 21.57 -39.67 65.83
C LEU A 4 21.85 -38.45 64.93
N ILE A 5 21.10 -37.39 65.18
CA ILE A 5 20.98 -36.14 64.42
C ILE A 5 21.99 -35.11 64.94
N VAL A 6 22.58 -34.31 64.05
CA VAL A 6 23.05 -32.95 64.38
C VAL A 6 22.62 -32.00 63.24
N PRO A 7 21.96 -30.87 63.53
CA PRO A 7 21.47 -29.95 62.52
C PRO A 7 22.57 -28.98 62.07
N ALA A 8 22.73 -28.78 60.76
CA ALA A 8 23.51 -27.66 60.24
C ALA A 8 22.54 -26.59 59.74
N ILE A 9 22.63 -25.42 60.35
CA ILE A 9 21.84 -24.22 60.10
C ILE A 9 22.03 -23.79 58.64
N LEU A 10 20.91 -23.76 57.90
CA LEU A 10 20.84 -23.27 56.53
C LEU A 10 20.71 -21.75 56.57
N THR A 11 21.81 -21.03 56.41
CA THR A 11 21.79 -19.57 56.25
C THR A 11 21.45 -19.26 54.79
N ILE A 12 20.24 -18.76 54.59
CA ILE A 12 19.73 -18.27 53.31
C ILE A 12 20.47 -16.97 52.96
N PHE A 13 21.31 -17.00 51.92
CA PHE A 13 21.73 -15.78 51.22
C PHE A 13 20.85 -15.61 49.98
N ILE A 14 19.85 -14.73 50.10
CA ILE A 14 19.10 -14.22 48.96
C ILE A 14 20.03 -13.23 48.25
N PHE A 15 20.74 -13.68 47.22
CA PHE A 15 21.24 -12.76 46.21
C PHE A 15 20.05 -12.40 45.32
N LEU A 16 19.44 -11.25 45.62
CA LEU A 16 18.61 -10.51 44.67
C LEU A 16 19.53 -10.05 43.54
N SER A 17 19.74 -10.90 42.55
CA SER A 17 20.18 -10.44 41.24
C SER A 17 19.03 -9.62 40.67
N SER A 18 19.14 -8.30 40.78
CA SER A 18 18.36 -7.37 39.99
C SER A 18 18.69 -7.64 38.52
N HIS A 19 17.93 -8.55 37.89
CA HIS A 19 17.80 -8.52 36.46
C HIS A 19 17.05 -7.22 36.15
N ALA A 20 17.82 -6.18 35.84
CA ALA A 20 17.34 -5.13 34.97
C ALA A 20 16.98 -5.85 33.67
N GLN A 21 15.71 -6.20 33.55
CA GLN A 21 15.12 -6.63 32.30
C GLN A 21 15.04 -5.35 31.49
N ASP A 22 16.14 -5.04 30.79
CA ASP A 22 16.13 -4.09 29.70
C ASP A 22 15.10 -4.64 28.71
N ASP A 23 13.89 -4.09 28.82
CA ASP A 23 12.82 -4.24 27.84
C ASP A 23 13.25 -3.41 26.63
N GLU A 24 14.32 -3.86 25.96
CA GLU A 24 14.55 -3.53 24.57
C GLU A 24 13.43 -4.22 23.82
N SER A 25 12.29 -3.53 23.75
CA SER A 25 11.32 -3.76 22.70
C SER A 25 12.12 -3.67 21.40
N LEU A 26 12.46 -4.82 20.83
CA LEU A 26 13.01 -4.91 19.49
C LEU A 26 11.98 -4.24 18.59
N VAL A 27 12.20 -2.96 18.29
CA VAL A 27 11.47 -2.29 17.22
C VAL A 27 11.86 -3.08 15.99
N GLU A 28 10.95 -3.93 15.53
CA GLU A 28 11.09 -4.63 14.26
C GLU A 28 11.09 -3.53 13.20
N ILE A 29 12.29 -3.07 12.82
CA ILE A 29 12.45 -2.05 11.78
C ILE A 29 12.09 -2.75 10.47
N SER A 30 10.81 -2.72 10.12
CA SER A 30 10.34 -3.18 8.82
C SER A 30 10.92 -2.27 7.73
N ARG A 31 11.29 -2.84 6.59
CA ARG A 31 11.71 -2.05 5.43
C ARG A 31 10.61 -1.09 5.03
N GLU A 32 11.01 0.12 4.66
CA GLU A 32 10.09 1.18 4.25
C GLU A 32 10.56 1.78 2.93
N THR A 33 9.61 2.11 2.04
CA THR A 33 9.92 2.80 0.79
C THR A 33 9.32 4.19 0.77
N PHE A 34 10.07 5.17 0.28
CA PHE A 34 9.62 6.56 0.21
C PHE A 34 10.20 7.25 -1.01
N ALA A 35 9.55 8.34 -1.43
CA ALA A 35 10.03 9.18 -2.52
C ALA A 35 10.65 10.46 -1.95
N LYS A 36 11.81 10.85 -2.46
CA LYS A 36 12.51 12.08 -2.10
C LYS A 36 13.09 12.70 -3.37
N GLU A 37 12.76 13.96 -3.64
CA GLU A 37 13.26 14.72 -4.80
C GLU A 37 13.03 14.01 -6.14
N GLY A 38 11.92 13.28 -6.27
CA GLY A 38 11.60 12.53 -7.50
C GLY A 38 12.40 11.25 -7.69
N ASN A 39 13.08 10.75 -6.66
CA ASN A 39 13.74 9.45 -6.67
C ASN A 39 13.12 8.54 -5.61
N ILE A 40 13.20 7.23 -5.85
CA ILE A 40 12.72 6.22 -4.91
C ILE A 40 13.86 5.79 -4.00
N PHE A 41 13.55 5.67 -2.72
CA PHE A 41 14.45 5.19 -1.67
C PHE A 41 13.82 4.02 -0.93
N VAL A 42 14.68 3.18 -0.36
CA VAL A 42 14.30 2.17 0.63
C VAL A 42 15.13 2.39 1.89
N ARG A 43 14.47 2.38 3.06
CA ARG A 43 15.08 2.24 4.37
C ARG A 43 15.12 0.76 4.71
N LEU A 44 16.32 0.24 4.93
CA LEU A 44 16.56 -1.14 5.29
C LEU A 44 16.33 -1.36 6.80
N GLU A 45 16.28 -2.62 7.21
CA GLU A 45 16.11 -3.03 8.62
C GLU A 45 17.22 -2.48 9.53
N ASP A 46 18.42 -2.23 8.99
CA ASP A 46 19.54 -1.62 9.72
C ASP A 46 19.43 -0.08 9.82
N GLY A 47 18.31 0.49 9.37
CA GLY A 47 18.04 1.93 9.34
C GLY A 47 18.76 2.68 8.21
N LYS A 48 19.62 2.02 7.42
CA LYS A 48 20.29 2.68 6.30
C LYS A 48 19.32 2.92 5.15
N GLU A 49 19.48 4.08 4.54
CA GLU A 49 18.73 4.45 3.34
C GLU A 49 19.54 4.15 2.09
N ARG A 50 18.87 3.61 1.07
CA ARG A 50 19.43 3.32 -0.24
C ARG A 50 18.55 3.96 -1.31
N GLN A 51 19.16 4.78 -2.16
CA GLN A 51 18.49 5.30 -3.35
C GLN A 51 18.41 4.20 -4.41
N LEU A 52 17.21 3.98 -4.95
CA LEU A 52 16.92 2.95 -5.95
C LEU A 52 16.83 3.52 -7.36
N THR A 53 16.34 4.74 -7.53
CA THR A 53 16.18 5.38 -8.85
C THR A 53 16.85 6.75 -8.90
N PHE A 54 17.12 7.26 -10.12
CA PHE A 54 17.92 8.47 -10.34
C PHE A 54 17.32 9.42 -11.40
N THR A 55 16.03 9.30 -11.69
CA THR A 55 15.36 10.03 -12.78
C THR A 55 14.79 11.38 -12.38
N LEU A 56 14.67 11.65 -11.08
CA LEU A 56 14.03 12.87 -10.54
C LEU A 56 12.57 13.03 -10.94
N SER A 57 11.90 11.95 -11.37
CA SER A 57 10.51 11.98 -11.81
C SER A 57 9.65 10.86 -11.25
N ASP A 58 10.14 10.14 -10.25
CA ASP A 58 9.50 8.97 -9.65
C ASP A 58 8.74 9.32 -8.35
N GLU A 59 7.56 8.71 -8.18
CA GLU A 59 6.65 8.95 -7.06
C GLU A 59 5.95 7.66 -6.60
N LYS A 60 5.29 7.72 -5.44
CA LYS A 60 4.36 6.71 -4.91
C LYS A 60 4.93 5.28 -4.84
N PRO A 61 6.08 5.08 -4.17
CA PRO A 61 6.64 3.74 -4.05
C PRO A 61 5.78 2.84 -3.17
N ASN A 62 5.71 1.56 -3.53
CA ASN A 62 5.09 0.50 -2.77
C ASN A 62 6.05 -0.69 -2.72
N LEU A 63 6.39 -1.14 -1.51
CA LEU A 63 7.25 -2.29 -1.28
C LEU A 63 6.52 -3.61 -1.58
N ILE A 64 7.20 -4.52 -2.28
CA ILE A 64 6.83 -5.93 -2.41
C ILE A 64 7.91 -6.76 -1.73
N ASP A 65 7.79 -6.88 -0.41
CA ASP A 65 8.87 -7.39 0.42
C ASP A 65 9.24 -8.84 0.07
N SER A 66 8.23 -9.67 -0.24
CA SER A 66 8.41 -11.07 -0.65
C SER A 66 9.21 -11.28 -1.94
N ARG A 67 9.50 -10.21 -2.69
CA ARG A 67 10.23 -10.26 -3.97
C ARG A 67 11.45 -9.37 -4.01
N ASP A 68 11.78 -8.66 -2.93
CA ASP A 68 12.82 -7.61 -2.93
C ASP A 68 12.63 -6.57 -4.06
N LEU A 69 11.37 -6.19 -4.34
CA LEU A 69 11.01 -5.25 -5.40
C LEU A 69 10.26 -4.04 -4.85
N VAL A 70 10.40 -2.90 -5.50
CA VAL A 70 9.58 -1.71 -5.28
C VAL A 70 8.82 -1.37 -6.55
N ILE A 71 7.50 -1.24 -6.46
CA ILE A 71 6.69 -0.64 -7.52
C ILE A 71 6.64 0.86 -7.31
N PHE A 72 6.73 1.63 -8.39
CA PHE A 72 6.61 3.08 -8.35
C PHE A 72 5.96 3.61 -9.62
N VAL A 73 5.63 4.91 -9.59
CA VAL A 73 5.08 5.63 -10.72
C VAL A 73 6.13 6.61 -11.22
N ARG A 74 6.49 6.53 -12.51
CA ARG A 74 7.39 7.47 -13.16
C ARG A 74 6.60 8.50 -13.96
N ASN A 75 6.93 9.77 -13.78
CA ASN A 75 6.44 10.87 -14.56
C ASN A 75 7.32 11.06 -15.80
N GLU A 76 6.71 11.12 -16.97
CA GLU A 76 7.39 11.41 -18.22
C GLU A 76 6.73 12.62 -18.89
N LYS A 77 7.54 13.67 -19.09
CA LYS A 77 7.12 14.88 -19.77
C LYS A 77 6.95 14.60 -21.25
N VAL A 78 5.77 14.89 -21.78
CA VAL A 78 5.44 14.77 -23.20
C VAL A 78 5.12 16.16 -23.75
N VAL A 79 5.70 16.47 -24.90
CA VAL A 79 5.43 17.70 -25.65
C VAL A 79 4.84 17.29 -26.99
N GLN A 80 3.54 17.57 -27.18
CA GLN A 80 2.81 17.25 -28.40
C GLN A 80 1.93 18.42 -28.79
N GLU A 81 2.00 18.84 -30.06
CA GLU A 81 1.13 19.89 -30.62
C GLU A 81 1.06 21.16 -29.76
N GLN A 82 2.21 21.62 -29.26
CA GLN A 82 2.37 22.78 -28.38
C GLN A 82 1.72 22.65 -26.98
N LYS A 83 1.24 21.45 -26.61
CA LYS A 83 0.81 21.13 -25.25
C LYS A 83 1.88 20.32 -24.55
N GLU A 84 2.16 20.70 -23.30
CA GLU A 84 3.00 19.96 -22.39
C GLU A 84 2.12 19.28 -21.34
N TYR A 85 2.32 17.98 -21.13
CA TYR A 85 1.69 17.23 -20.06
C TYR A 85 2.61 16.13 -19.56
N TYR A 86 2.24 15.51 -18.44
CA TYR A 86 2.96 14.38 -17.88
C TYR A 86 2.13 13.12 -18.04
N ARG A 87 2.70 12.12 -18.71
CA ARG A 87 2.17 10.75 -18.64
C ARG A 87 2.88 9.98 -17.53
N LYS A 88 2.19 8.99 -17.01
CA LYS A 88 2.64 8.11 -15.94
C LYS A 88 3.06 6.77 -16.54
N LYS A 89 4.14 6.20 -16.02
CA LYS A 89 4.55 4.81 -16.25
C LYS A 89 4.55 4.08 -14.92
N ILE A 90 4.05 2.86 -14.91
CA ILE A 90 4.10 1.97 -13.75
C ILE A 90 5.34 1.11 -13.90
N MET A 91 6.22 1.21 -12.92
CA MET A 91 7.57 0.66 -12.97
C MET A 91 7.83 -0.24 -11.76
N THR A 92 8.84 -1.09 -11.89
CA THR A 92 9.47 -1.82 -10.79
C THR A 92 10.96 -1.50 -10.75
N VAL A 93 11.55 -1.57 -9.56
CA VAL A 93 13.00 -1.57 -9.35
C VAL A 93 13.36 -2.63 -8.31
N GLY A 94 14.41 -3.41 -8.56
CA GLY A 94 14.93 -4.34 -7.57
C GLY A 94 15.78 -3.65 -6.51
N ILE A 95 15.60 -4.06 -5.25
CA ILE A 95 16.27 -3.43 -4.11
C ILE A 95 17.78 -3.69 -4.14
N ASN A 96 18.20 -4.85 -4.67
CA ASN A 96 19.59 -5.32 -4.63
C ASN A 96 20.34 -5.17 -5.94
N ASP A 97 19.65 -5.29 -7.08
CA ASP A 97 20.25 -5.24 -8.42
C ASP A 97 20.00 -3.89 -9.13
N PHE A 98 19.14 -3.04 -8.58
CA PHE A 98 18.73 -1.76 -9.14
C PHE A 98 18.13 -1.87 -10.55
N LEU A 99 17.68 -3.07 -10.94
CA LEU A 99 17.14 -3.28 -12.27
C LEU A 99 15.73 -2.73 -12.34
N GLU A 100 15.57 -1.70 -13.16
CA GLU A 100 14.27 -1.12 -13.44
C GLU A 100 13.56 -1.87 -14.58
N LYS A 101 12.25 -2.08 -14.43
CA LYS A 101 11.40 -2.66 -15.48
C LYS A 101 10.06 -1.93 -15.56
N GLU A 102 9.66 -1.59 -16.78
CA GLU A 102 8.30 -1.09 -17.05
C GLU A 102 7.28 -2.23 -16.94
N ILE A 103 6.23 -2.03 -16.14
CA ILE A 103 5.05 -2.90 -16.10
C ILE A 103 4.03 -2.42 -17.14
N SER A 104 3.75 -1.12 -17.16
CA SER A 104 2.73 -0.55 -18.04
C SER A 104 2.93 0.95 -18.24
N SER A 105 2.83 1.41 -19.49
CA SER A 105 2.82 2.83 -19.87
C SER A 105 1.49 3.28 -20.51
N GLN A 106 0.59 2.33 -20.80
CA GLN A 106 -0.70 2.58 -21.45
C GLN A 106 -1.82 1.75 -20.82
N LYS A 107 -3.04 2.29 -20.90
CA LYS A 107 -4.31 1.66 -20.56
C LYS A 107 -4.85 0.93 -21.79
N PRO A 108 -5.64 -0.15 -21.62
CA PRO A 108 -6.24 -0.88 -22.75
C PRO A 108 -7.48 -0.18 -23.33
N TYR A 109 -7.77 1.07 -22.93
CA TYR A 109 -8.93 1.84 -23.35
C TYR A 109 -8.59 3.33 -23.45
N LYS A 110 -9.36 4.07 -24.25
CA LYS A 110 -9.35 5.54 -24.24
C LYS A 110 -10.28 6.04 -23.15
N ASP A 111 -9.80 6.92 -22.28
CA ASP A 111 -10.63 7.49 -21.21
C ASP A 111 -11.53 8.63 -21.71
N GLY A 112 -12.61 8.92 -20.97
CA GLY A 112 -13.53 10.00 -21.32
C GLY A 112 -13.06 11.42 -21.00
N VAL A 113 -11.91 11.62 -20.34
CA VAL A 113 -11.40 12.93 -19.92
C VAL A 113 -10.49 13.53 -20.99
N ASN A 114 -9.54 12.73 -21.46
CA ASN A 114 -8.47 13.13 -22.37
C ASN A 114 -8.55 12.38 -23.71
N ASN A 115 -9.43 11.37 -23.84
CA ASN A 115 -9.57 10.53 -25.04
C ASN A 115 -8.25 9.86 -25.47
N THR A 116 -7.43 9.46 -24.49
CA THR A 116 -6.10 8.86 -24.68
C THR A 116 -6.00 7.51 -24.00
N THR A 117 -5.13 6.65 -24.53
CA THR A 117 -4.72 5.40 -23.87
C THR A 117 -3.59 5.62 -22.87
N GLU A 118 -3.01 6.81 -22.79
CA GLU A 118 -1.93 7.08 -21.84
C GLU A 118 -2.44 7.12 -20.40
N ILE A 119 -1.60 6.65 -19.48
CA ILE A 119 -1.90 6.73 -18.05
C ILE A 119 -1.60 8.16 -17.62
N ILE A 120 -2.63 8.97 -17.36
CA ILE A 120 -2.45 10.35 -16.89
C ILE A 120 -2.51 10.43 -15.35
N ARG A 121 -3.24 9.49 -14.74
CA ARG A 121 -3.54 9.47 -13.30
C ARG A 121 -3.38 8.06 -12.75
N VAL A 122 -2.70 7.96 -11.61
CA VAL A 122 -2.50 6.74 -10.80
C VAL A 122 -2.63 7.17 -9.35
N ASP A 123 -3.80 6.99 -8.77
CA ASP A 123 -4.11 7.51 -7.44
C ASP A 123 -4.17 6.41 -6.39
N ASN A 124 -3.59 6.74 -5.23
CA ASN A 124 -3.45 5.88 -4.06
C ASN A 124 -3.01 4.44 -4.40
N PRO A 125 -1.91 4.22 -5.14
CA PRO A 125 -1.50 2.87 -5.49
C PRO A 125 -1.22 2.02 -4.25
N SER A 126 -1.73 0.79 -4.24
CA SER A 126 -1.54 -0.17 -3.14
C SER A 126 -1.31 -1.58 -3.69
N VAL A 127 -0.39 -2.32 -3.08
CA VAL A 127 -0.05 -3.69 -3.51
C VAL A 127 -0.90 -4.71 -2.77
N SER A 128 -1.34 -5.75 -3.48
CA SER A 128 -2.04 -6.89 -2.87
C SER A 128 -1.16 -7.62 -1.87
N SER A 129 -1.79 -8.26 -0.88
CA SER A 129 -1.08 -8.99 0.17
C SER A 129 -0.17 -10.13 -0.33
N ASP A 130 -0.43 -10.67 -1.53
CA ASP A 130 0.38 -11.70 -2.20
C ASP A 130 1.46 -11.12 -3.15
N GLY A 131 1.53 -9.80 -3.29
CA GLY A 131 2.48 -9.10 -4.15
C GLY A 131 2.27 -9.31 -5.66
N ASN A 132 1.13 -9.86 -6.08
CA ASN A 132 0.84 -10.14 -7.50
C ASN A 132 0.14 -8.99 -8.23
N TYR A 133 -0.55 -8.11 -7.49
CA TYR A 133 -1.37 -7.07 -8.07
C TYR A 133 -1.06 -5.69 -7.49
N LEU A 134 -1.17 -4.68 -8.35
CA LEU A 134 -1.23 -3.28 -7.96
C LEU A 134 -2.67 -2.80 -8.14
N PHE A 135 -3.26 -2.25 -7.10
CA PHE A 135 -4.52 -1.52 -7.16
C PHE A 135 -4.25 -0.02 -7.23
N PHE A 136 -5.08 0.72 -7.96
CA PHE A 136 -5.06 2.19 -8.00
C PHE A 136 -6.31 2.73 -8.70
N LEU A 137 -6.61 4.01 -8.49
CA LEU A 137 -7.64 4.71 -9.25
C LEU A 137 -7.04 5.33 -10.51
N ALA A 138 -7.75 5.18 -11.62
CA ALA A 138 -7.43 5.81 -12.89
C ALA A 138 -8.67 6.43 -13.55
N ASN A 139 -8.45 7.37 -14.47
CA ASN A 139 -9.52 7.93 -15.29
C ASN A 139 -10.15 6.81 -16.15
N HIS A 140 -11.49 6.79 -16.23
CA HIS A 140 -12.22 5.86 -17.08
C HIS A 140 -13.27 6.61 -17.92
N THR A 141 -14.27 7.21 -17.28
CA THR A 141 -15.25 8.07 -17.97
C THR A 141 -14.88 9.54 -17.78
N SER A 142 -15.64 10.45 -18.39
CA SER A 142 -15.45 11.90 -18.20
C SER A 142 -15.76 12.37 -16.77
N THR A 143 -16.50 11.58 -15.99
CA THR A 143 -17.06 12.00 -14.69
C THR A 143 -16.72 11.08 -13.53
N THR A 144 -16.11 9.92 -13.78
CA THR A 144 -15.84 8.94 -12.73
C THR A 144 -14.47 8.30 -12.89
N SER A 145 -13.85 8.02 -11.73
CA SER A 145 -12.64 7.19 -11.66
C SER A 145 -13.03 5.71 -11.55
N GLN A 146 -12.11 4.83 -11.94
CA GLN A 146 -12.27 3.37 -11.85
C GLN A 146 -11.17 2.79 -10.99
N LEU A 147 -11.51 1.87 -10.09
CA LEU A 147 -10.53 1.03 -9.42
C LEU A 147 -9.99 -0.01 -10.39
N ILE A 148 -8.68 0.02 -10.58
CA ILE A 148 -7.94 -0.88 -11.46
C ILE A 148 -7.25 -1.93 -10.61
N LYS A 149 -7.24 -3.17 -11.09
CA LYS A 149 -6.36 -4.24 -10.65
C LYS A 149 -5.37 -4.54 -11.78
N LEU A 150 -4.10 -4.23 -11.57
CA LEU A 150 -3.02 -4.47 -12.53
C LEU A 150 -2.22 -5.69 -12.09
N GLU A 151 -2.11 -6.69 -12.97
CA GLU A 151 -1.23 -7.84 -12.76
C GLU A 151 0.23 -7.44 -13.00
N ILE A 152 1.06 -7.59 -11.96
CA ILE A 152 2.45 -7.07 -11.95
C ILE A 152 3.34 -7.82 -12.94
N SER A 153 3.13 -9.13 -13.12
CA SER A 153 3.96 -9.97 -13.99
C SER A 153 3.73 -9.68 -15.48
N SER A 154 2.48 -9.41 -15.85
CA SER A 154 2.03 -9.32 -17.24
C SER A 154 1.71 -7.89 -17.71
N GLY A 155 1.51 -6.96 -16.78
CA GLY A 155 0.98 -5.63 -17.06
C GLY A 155 -0.50 -5.63 -17.45
N LYS A 156 -1.23 -6.74 -17.23
CA LYS A 156 -2.64 -6.85 -17.60
C LYS A 156 -3.53 -6.01 -16.68
N TRP A 157 -4.33 -5.14 -17.28
CA TRP A 157 -5.32 -4.32 -16.59
C TRP A 157 -6.65 -5.06 -16.46
N ILE A 158 -7.23 -5.04 -15.27
CA ILE A 158 -8.56 -5.52 -14.97
C ILE A 158 -9.33 -4.36 -14.33
N LEU A 159 -10.41 -3.93 -14.97
CA LEU A 159 -11.28 -2.89 -14.44
C LEU A 159 -12.21 -3.55 -13.42
N LEU A 160 -12.22 -3.06 -12.17
CA LEU A 160 -13.08 -3.61 -11.13
C LEU A 160 -14.42 -2.88 -11.11
N PHE A 161 -14.50 -1.78 -10.35
CA PHE A 161 -15.70 -0.98 -10.19
C PHE A 161 -15.35 0.50 -10.04
N SER A 162 -16.34 1.37 -10.19
CA SER A 162 -16.15 2.81 -10.02
C SER A 162 -16.01 3.18 -8.54
N ALA A 163 -15.10 4.10 -8.26
CA ALA A 163 -14.80 4.63 -6.94
C ALA A 163 -14.09 5.97 -7.11
N GLU A 164 -14.30 6.90 -6.19
CA GLU A 164 -13.61 8.20 -6.14
C GLU A 164 -12.48 8.23 -5.12
N GLU A 165 -12.59 7.38 -4.09
CA GLU A 165 -11.51 7.08 -3.16
C GLU A 165 -11.55 5.59 -2.79
N TYR A 166 -10.40 5.05 -2.44
CA TYR A 166 -10.31 3.69 -1.95
C TYR A 166 -9.14 3.48 -0.99
N GLU A 167 -9.26 2.45 -0.18
CA GLU A 167 -8.20 1.88 0.64
C GLU A 167 -8.31 0.35 0.62
N LEU A 168 -7.19 -0.33 0.40
CA LEU A 168 -7.06 -1.79 0.49
C LEU A 168 -6.77 -2.20 1.94
N LEU A 169 -7.54 -3.17 2.44
CA LEU A 169 -7.30 -3.76 3.76
C LEU A 169 -6.38 -4.97 3.62
N ASN A 170 -5.21 -4.95 4.25
CA ASN A 170 -4.18 -5.98 4.09
C ASN A 170 -4.13 -7.03 5.21
N SER A 171 -4.99 -6.91 6.23
CA SER A 171 -4.95 -7.77 7.42
C SER A 171 -6.34 -8.06 7.98
N GLY A 172 -6.38 -9.02 8.91
CA GLY A 172 -7.59 -9.39 9.64
C GLY A 172 -8.66 -10.07 8.79
N LEU A 173 -9.89 -10.07 9.30
CA LEU A 173 -11.05 -10.71 8.67
C LEU A 173 -11.40 -10.11 7.30
N PHE A 174 -11.04 -8.85 7.08
CA PHE A 174 -11.32 -8.09 5.86
C PHE A 174 -10.11 -7.99 4.95
N LYS A 175 -9.14 -8.90 5.08
CA LYS A 175 -7.99 -8.98 4.18
C LYS A 175 -8.45 -9.05 2.72
N ASP A 176 -7.83 -8.21 1.90
CA ASP A 176 -8.10 -7.98 0.48
C ASP A 176 -9.52 -7.43 0.16
N TYR A 177 -10.20 -6.81 1.13
CA TYR A 177 -11.40 -6.00 0.91
C TYR A 177 -11.04 -4.53 0.70
N PHE A 178 -11.99 -3.76 0.19
CA PHE A 178 -11.82 -2.33 -0.05
C PHE A 178 -12.80 -1.50 0.76
N LEU A 179 -12.26 -0.48 1.43
CA LEU A 179 -13.04 0.68 1.85
C LEU A 179 -13.08 1.66 0.68
N ILE A 180 -14.26 2.10 0.25
CA ILE A 180 -14.41 2.96 -0.92
C ILE A 180 -15.38 4.10 -0.65
N GLY A 181 -15.12 5.23 -1.32
CA GLY A 181 -16.12 6.25 -1.59
C GLY A 181 -16.55 6.16 -3.04
N ARG A 182 -17.85 6.16 -3.32
CA ARG A 182 -18.39 6.07 -4.67
C ARG A 182 -19.42 7.17 -4.90
N ASN A 183 -19.29 7.85 -6.04
CA ASN A 183 -20.27 8.84 -6.47
C ASN A 183 -21.53 8.13 -7.00
N GLU A 184 -22.67 8.32 -6.34
CA GLU A 184 -23.96 7.75 -6.74
C GLU A 184 -25.07 8.83 -6.71
N PRO A 185 -26.14 8.67 -7.51
CA PRO A 185 -27.31 9.54 -7.44
C PRO A 185 -27.98 9.47 -6.05
N GLY A 186 -28.25 10.63 -5.46
CA GLY A 186 -28.97 10.80 -4.21
C GLY A 186 -30.10 11.83 -4.32
N ALA A 187 -30.78 12.10 -3.20
CA ALA A 187 -31.97 12.93 -3.16
C ALA A 187 -31.75 14.40 -3.62
N ALA A 188 -30.52 14.92 -3.47
CA ALA A 188 -30.15 16.30 -3.84
C ALA A 188 -29.14 16.37 -5.00
N GLY A 189 -29.02 15.30 -5.80
CA GLY A 189 -28.03 15.19 -6.87
C GLY A 189 -26.98 14.12 -6.58
N GLN A 190 -25.79 14.27 -7.14
CA GLN A 190 -24.68 13.32 -6.96
C GLN A 190 -24.09 13.45 -5.55
N MET A 191 -23.95 12.33 -4.83
CA MET A 191 -23.34 12.30 -3.49
C MET A 191 -22.33 11.15 -3.41
N ILE A 192 -21.32 11.31 -2.54
CA ILE A 192 -20.36 10.24 -2.25
C ILE A 192 -20.92 9.39 -1.12
N TYR A 193 -21.12 8.10 -1.40
CA TYR A 193 -21.47 7.08 -0.43
C TYR A 193 -20.26 6.21 -0.10
N TYR A 194 -20.21 5.72 1.13
CA TYR A 194 -19.05 5.01 1.66
C TYR A 194 -19.39 3.55 1.92
N TYR A 195 -18.54 2.64 1.43
CA TYR A 195 -18.80 1.21 1.47
C TYR A 195 -17.57 0.41 1.88
N LEU A 196 -17.82 -0.75 2.49
CA LEU A 196 -16.91 -1.88 2.47
C LEU A 196 -17.37 -2.82 1.36
N VAL A 197 -16.47 -3.16 0.45
CA VAL A 197 -16.74 -4.08 -0.67
C VAL A 197 -15.70 -5.18 -0.75
N ASP A 198 -16.10 -6.32 -1.30
CA ASP A 198 -15.16 -7.41 -1.63
C ASP A 198 -14.38 -7.14 -2.93
N GLN A 199 -13.54 -8.09 -3.34
CA GLN A 199 -12.73 -7.99 -4.56
C GLN A 199 -13.52 -7.85 -5.86
N THR A 200 -14.82 -8.21 -5.85
CA THR A 200 -15.72 -8.09 -7.00
C THR A 200 -16.50 -6.77 -6.99
N GLY A 201 -16.41 -5.99 -5.91
CA GLY A 201 -17.17 -4.75 -5.72
C GLY A 201 -18.54 -4.97 -5.10
N LYS A 202 -18.84 -6.18 -4.63
CA LYS A 202 -20.09 -6.47 -3.93
C LYS A 202 -20.08 -5.78 -2.57
N LYS A 203 -21.15 -5.04 -2.28
CA LYS A 203 -21.33 -4.34 -1.01
C LYS A 203 -21.47 -5.35 0.13
N VAL A 204 -20.63 -5.17 1.14
CA VAL A 204 -20.61 -5.96 2.38
C VAL A 204 -21.18 -5.11 3.52
N LYS A 205 -20.82 -3.83 3.55
CA LYS A 205 -21.33 -2.85 4.52
C LYS A 205 -21.43 -1.48 3.85
N GLU A 206 -22.45 -0.74 4.23
CA GLU A 206 -22.62 0.69 3.91
C GLU A 206 -22.40 1.51 5.18
N PHE A 207 -21.76 2.67 5.01
CA PHE A 207 -21.43 3.59 6.07
C PHE A 207 -22.21 4.89 5.85
N ASN A 208 -22.77 5.44 6.93
CA ASN A 208 -23.55 6.67 6.87
C ASN A 208 -22.69 7.90 6.56
N SER A 209 -21.38 7.82 6.81
CA SER A 209 -20.42 8.89 6.53
C SER A 209 -18.98 8.36 6.46
N LYS A 210 -18.07 9.20 5.96
CA LYS A 210 -16.63 8.91 5.93
C LYS A 210 -16.06 8.69 7.33
N GLU A 211 -16.54 9.46 8.31
CA GLU A 211 -16.14 9.34 9.71
C GLU A 211 -16.50 7.97 10.26
N SER A 212 -17.71 7.47 9.99
CA SER A 212 -18.13 6.14 10.44
C SER A 212 -17.34 5.00 9.78
N MET A 213 -16.90 5.19 8.52
CA MET A 213 -16.00 4.28 7.83
C MET A 213 -14.61 4.26 8.47
N ASN A 214 -14.07 5.44 8.81
CA ASN A 214 -12.78 5.58 9.47
C ASN A 214 -12.78 4.99 10.89
N GLN A 215 -13.88 5.17 11.64
CA GLN A 215 -14.05 4.52 12.94
C GLN A 215 -14.04 2.99 12.81
N PHE A 216 -14.76 2.46 11.82
CA PHE A 216 -14.73 1.02 11.54
C PHE A 216 -13.32 0.53 11.20
N LYS A 217 -12.58 1.26 10.35
CA LYS A 217 -11.19 0.95 10.01
C LYS A 217 -10.32 0.83 11.27
N GLN A 218 -10.40 1.79 12.18
CA GLN A 218 -9.63 1.78 13.42
C GLN A 218 -9.95 0.55 14.29
N LEU A 219 -11.22 0.14 14.35
CA LEU A 219 -11.64 -1.02 15.13
C LEU A 219 -11.12 -2.36 14.58
N ILE A 220 -10.92 -2.48 13.26
CA ILE A 220 -10.46 -3.72 12.63
C ILE A 220 -8.92 -3.81 12.52
N GLN A 221 -8.22 -2.72 12.86
CA GLN A 221 -6.75 -2.62 12.85
C GLN A 221 -6.14 -2.70 14.26
N GLN A 222 -6.97 -2.70 15.31
CA GLN A 222 -6.60 -3.06 16.68
C GLN A 222 -6.49 -4.58 16.83
#